data_AF-A0A1L7V4Q2-F1
#
_entry.id   AF-A0A1L7V4Q2-F1
#
_cell.length_a   1.000
_cell.length_b   1.000
_cell.length_c   1.000
_cell.angle_alpha   90.00
_cell.angle_beta   90.00
_cell.angle_gamma   90.00
#
_symmetry.space_group_name_H-M   'P 1'
#
loop_
_entity.id
_entity.type
_entity.pdbx_description
1 polymer ?
#
loop_
_entity_poly.entity_id
_entity_poly.type
_entity_poly.pdbx_seq_one_letter_code
_entity_poly.pdbx_strand_id
1 'polypeptide(L)'
;MVMRIWSDCCRYVQGEASATCDWLDQQSMNRNIPQILYELEGYVKPVGQVDKNVWGFIYIPDPAEAEDGTHVNNPMNRSSLPPAPVFLRKFEWPPTLPSHGRLMKAFTFVMSTEMVEQLRQDPTAEGVTSVSDTIQAFVWRSAIRARHRVKTHLWCETSDEDKMAIVELPIDVRPYFSKLLPESYMGNLVIINRPSMPVAMLCGTGTTVGQVAQVLRAATVHITPSLVHDAFTLLQSVPDYTKVTTACMGMDGMHIAVTNLMLFQTSAISFGDELLDDSGMPSAMRIQMVAINAAFRMAVIHPLREDGSIEFVIGMLPEEPDAVLADGEFTRYCRFIG
;
A
#
# COMPACT_ATOMS: atom_id res chain seq x y z
N MET A 1 7.31 -2.77 14.90
CA MET A 1 8.31 -2.33 15.90
C MET A 1 7.72 -2.05 17.27
N VAL A 2 6.62 -1.28 17.39
CA VAL A 2 5.92 -1.07 18.68
C VAL A 2 5.54 -2.40 19.36
N MET A 3 5.02 -3.37 18.60
CA MET A 3 4.68 -4.69 19.14
C MET A 3 5.87 -5.44 19.73
N ARG A 4 7.08 -5.27 19.17
CA ARG A 4 8.30 -5.91 19.67
C ARG A 4 8.76 -5.30 21.00
N ILE A 5 8.70 -3.97 21.12
CA ILE A 5 8.98 -3.28 22.39
C ILE A 5 8.04 -3.80 23.47
N TRP A 6 6.74 -3.86 23.16
CA TRP A 6 5.76 -4.34 24.12
C TRP A 6 6.03 -5.80 24.52
N SER A 7 6.34 -6.66 23.55
CA SER A 7 6.61 -8.07 23.80
C SER A 7 7.88 -8.28 24.65
N ASP A 8 8.95 -7.52 24.40
CA ASP A 8 10.17 -7.55 25.21
C ASP A 8 9.89 -7.06 26.64
N CYS A 9 9.12 -5.99 26.82
CA CYS A 9 8.69 -5.53 28.15
C CYS A 9 7.88 -6.61 28.90
N CYS A 10 7.00 -7.34 28.22
CA CYS A 10 6.25 -8.44 28.83
C CYS A 10 7.17 -9.56 29.33
N ARG A 11 8.10 -10.01 28.50
CA ARG A 11 9.09 -11.05 28.87
C ARG A 11 9.98 -10.61 30.03
N TYR A 12 10.43 -9.35 30.03
CA TYR A 12 11.23 -8.80 31.12
C TYR A 12 10.48 -8.83 32.46
N VAL A 13 9.20 -8.47 32.45
CA VAL A 13 8.34 -8.52 33.66
C VAL A 13 8.11 -9.95 34.15
N GLN A 14 8.08 -10.94 33.25
CA GLN A 14 8.00 -12.38 33.57
C GLN A 14 9.32 -12.96 34.11
N GLY A 15 10.36 -12.13 34.27
CA GLY A 15 11.65 -12.53 34.86
C GLY A 15 12.74 -12.84 33.85
N GLU A 16 12.48 -12.70 32.55
CA GLU A 16 13.52 -12.84 31.53
C GLU A 16 14.38 -11.57 31.43
N ALA A 17 15.41 -11.47 32.26
CA ALA A 17 16.28 -10.29 32.31
C ALA A 17 17.01 -9.97 30.99
N SER A 18 17.15 -10.94 30.08
CA SER A 18 17.70 -10.75 28.73
C SER A 18 16.74 -10.11 27.74
N ALA A 19 15.43 -10.01 28.06
CA ALA A 19 14.44 -9.39 27.21
C ALA A 19 14.51 -7.86 27.30
N THR A 20 15.61 -7.30 26.79
CA THR A 20 15.89 -5.88 26.75
C THR A 20 15.58 -5.31 25.36
N CYS A 21 15.35 -3.99 25.29
CA CYS A 21 15.19 -3.29 24.02
C CYS A 21 16.56 -2.88 23.41
N ASP A 22 17.63 -3.64 23.64
CA ASP A 22 19.00 -3.26 23.20
C ASP A 22 19.15 -3.20 21.66
N TRP A 23 18.22 -3.81 20.92
CA TRP A 23 18.13 -3.69 19.46
C TRP A 23 17.61 -2.32 18.99
N LEU A 24 17.01 -1.53 19.88
CA LEU A 24 16.49 -0.20 19.58
C LEU A 24 17.62 0.82 19.67
N ASP A 25 18.02 1.38 18.53
CA ASP A 25 19.06 2.40 18.47
C ASP A 25 18.62 3.66 19.23
N GLN A 26 19.56 4.33 19.90
CA GLN A 26 19.27 5.54 20.68
C GLN A 26 18.69 6.68 19.82
N GLN A 27 19.02 6.73 18.53
CA GLN A 27 18.51 7.70 17.57
C GLN A 27 17.17 7.30 16.96
N SER A 28 16.64 6.12 17.24
CA SER A 28 15.41 5.62 16.62
C SER A 28 14.17 6.47 16.92
N MET A 29 14.16 7.18 18.04
CA MET A 29 13.10 8.11 18.41
C MET A 29 13.40 9.57 18.03
N ASN A 30 14.60 9.85 17.52
CA ASN A 30 15.01 11.21 17.17
C ASN A 30 14.33 11.64 15.86
N ARG A 31 13.26 12.42 15.97
CA ARG A 31 12.50 12.93 14.82
C ARG A 31 13.31 13.82 13.89
N ASN A 32 14.43 14.38 14.35
CA ASN A 32 15.30 15.24 13.55
C ASN A 32 16.35 14.46 12.77
N ILE A 33 16.54 13.15 13.01
CA ILE A 33 17.59 12.40 12.31
C ILE A 33 17.44 12.43 10.78
N PRO A 34 16.24 12.39 10.16
CA PRO A 34 16.15 12.51 8.71
C PRO A 34 16.63 13.86 8.20
N GLN A 35 16.31 14.96 8.90
CA GLN A 35 16.78 16.30 8.54
C GLN A 35 18.31 16.40 8.67
N ILE A 36 18.86 15.92 9.78
CA ILE A 36 20.31 15.94 10.02
C ILE A 36 21.04 15.16 8.92
N LEU A 37 20.58 13.96 8.57
CA LEU A 37 21.19 13.14 7.52
C LEU A 37 21.02 13.77 6.13
N TYR A 38 19.86 14.35 5.85
CA TYR A 38 19.57 15.07 4.60
C TYR A 38 20.53 16.25 4.38
N GLU A 39 20.84 17.01 5.44
CA GLU A 39 21.84 18.09 5.42
C GLU A 39 23.27 17.56 5.34
N LEU A 40 23.61 16.59 6.19
CA LEU A 40 24.95 16.01 6.31
C LEU A 40 25.41 15.36 5.00
N GLU A 41 24.52 14.65 4.32
CA GLU A 41 24.81 13.94 3.07
C GLU A 41 24.69 14.84 1.83
N GLY A 42 24.34 16.12 2.01
CA GLY A 42 24.40 17.13 0.96
C GLY A 42 23.25 17.08 -0.05
N TYR A 43 22.08 16.56 0.33
CA TYR A 43 20.91 16.48 -0.56
C TYR A 43 20.08 17.77 -0.62
N VAL A 44 20.41 18.76 0.23
CA VAL A 44 19.71 20.04 0.30
C VAL A 44 19.73 20.74 -1.06
N LYS A 45 18.53 21.00 -1.61
CA LYS A 45 18.38 21.81 -2.82
C LYS A 45 17.11 22.67 -2.81
N PRO A 46 17.06 23.75 -3.60
CA PRO A 46 15.87 24.57 -3.74
C PRO A 46 14.69 23.80 -4.37
N VAL A 47 13.48 24.05 -3.89
CA VAL A 47 12.23 23.46 -4.41
C VAL A 47 12.08 23.61 -5.92
N GLY A 48 12.45 24.77 -6.48
CA GLY A 48 12.38 25.02 -7.92
C GLY A 48 13.31 24.16 -8.79
N GLN A 49 14.25 23.42 -8.18
CA GLN A 49 15.12 22.46 -8.86
C GLN A 49 14.65 21.01 -8.71
N VAL A 50 13.56 20.77 -7.98
CA VAL A 50 12.94 19.44 -7.85
C VAL A 50 12.04 19.19 -9.07
N ASP A 51 12.06 17.97 -9.59
CA ASP A 51 11.12 17.55 -10.63
C ASP A 51 9.67 17.60 -10.09
N LYS A 52 8.78 18.31 -10.79
CA LYS A 52 7.38 18.46 -10.36
C LYS A 52 6.64 17.12 -10.27
N ASN A 53 7.04 16.13 -11.06
CA ASN A 53 6.39 14.82 -11.04
C ASN A 53 6.65 14.03 -9.74
N VAL A 54 7.57 14.48 -8.89
CA VAL A 54 7.77 13.93 -7.54
C VAL A 54 6.53 14.09 -6.66
N TRP A 55 5.69 15.13 -6.89
CA TRP A 55 4.38 15.26 -6.22
C TRP A 55 3.48 14.05 -6.43
N GLY A 56 3.65 13.32 -7.55
CA GLY A 56 2.96 12.07 -7.83
C GLY A 56 3.23 10.95 -6.82
N PHE A 57 4.23 11.10 -5.97
CA PHE A 57 4.63 10.11 -4.95
C PHE A 57 4.30 10.52 -3.51
N ILE A 58 3.70 11.71 -3.32
CA ILE A 58 3.41 12.28 -1.99
C ILE A 58 1.89 12.25 -1.74
N TYR A 59 1.47 12.20 -0.49
CA TYR A 59 0.06 12.25 -0.06
C TYR A 59 -0.56 13.66 -0.09
N ILE A 60 0.25 14.67 -0.31
CA ILE A 60 -0.13 16.08 -0.33
C ILE A 60 0.11 16.55 -1.77
N PRO A 61 -0.88 17.18 -2.42
CA PRO A 61 -0.71 17.67 -3.77
C PRO A 61 0.24 18.87 -3.80
N ASP A 62 0.72 19.22 -5.00
CA ASP A 62 1.42 20.49 -5.20
C ASP A 62 0.55 21.65 -4.68
N PRO A 63 1.05 22.50 -3.75
CA PRO A 63 0.32 23.67 -3.27
C PRO A 63 -0.18 24.58 -4.40
N ALA A 64 0.56 24.69 -5.50
CA ALA A 64 0.15 25.46 -6.68
C ALA A 64 -1.07 24.87 -7.39
N GLU A 65 -1.31 23.56 -7.26
CA GLU A 65 -2.47 22.88 -7.83
C GLU A 65 -3.64 22.74 -6.85
N ALA A 66 -3.41 22.97 -5.55
CA ALA A 66 -4.44 22.86 -4.52
C ALA A 66 -5.44 24.02 -4.56
N GLU A 67 -5.04 25.16 -5.15
CA GLU A 67 -5.86 26.39 -5.22
C GLU A 67 -6.80 26.43 -6.44
N ASP A 68 -6.49 25.73 -7.54
CA ASP A 68 -7.19 25.92 -8.82
C ASP A 68 -8.26 24.88 -9.18
N GLY A 69 -8.46 23.83 -8.36
CA GLY A 69 -9.62 22.93 -8.42
C GLY A 69 -9.93 22.22 -9.76
N THR A 70 -9.12 22.40 -10.79
CA THR A 70 -9.38 21.95 -12.15
C THR A 70 -8.09 21.47 -12.82
N HIS A 71 -8.25 20.46 -13.67
CA HIS A 71 -7.19 19.75 -14.40
C HIS A 71 -6.05 20.66 -14.87
N VAL A 72 -4.83 20.36 -14.43
CA VAL A 72 -3.63 21.06 -14.91
C VAL A 72 -3.02 20.25 -16.05
N ASN A 73 -3.05 20.83 -17.26
CA ASN A 73 -2.20 20.41 -18.36
C ASN A 73 -0.74 20.70 -17.99
N ASN A 74 0.06 19.64 -17.92
CA ASN A 74 1.47 19.72 -17.54
C ASN A 74 2.28 20.34 -18.69
N PRO A 75 2.91 21.52 -18.54
CA PRO A 75 3.85 22.00 -19.54
C PRO A 75 5.04 21.05 -19.56
N MET A 76 5.41 20.60 -20.77
CA MET A 76 6.53 19.72 -21.10
C MET A 76 7.85 20.19 -20.44
N ASN A 77 8.08 19.84 -19.19
CA ASN A 77 9.43 19.69 -18.66
C ASN A 77 9.91 18.28 -19.01
N ARG A 78 11.17 18.16 -19.43
CA ARG A 78 11.83 16.87 -19.68
C ARG A 78 12.02 16.13 -18.35
N SER A 79 10.94 15.56 -17.82
CA SER A 79 10.93 14.71 -16.64
C SER A 79 11.29 13.28 -17.03
N SER A 80 12.15 12.65 -16.23
CA SER A 80 12.38 11.20 -16.28
C SER A 80 11.36 10.39 -15.47
N LEU A 81 10.55 11.07 -14.65
CA LEU A 81 9.47 10.49 -13.88
C LEU A 81 8.15 10.51 -14.66
N PRO A 82 7.26 9.54 -14.43
CA PRO A 82 5.91 9.59 -14.97
C PRO A 82 5.13 10.77 -14.37
N PRO A 83 4.18 11.36 -15.11
CA PRO A 83 3.34 12.43 -14.58
C PRO A 83 2.53 11.95 -13.36
N ALA A 84 2.25 12.87 -12.44
CA ALA A 84 1.37 12.57 -11.31
C ALA A 84 -0.01 12.11 -11.81
N PRO A 85 -0.56 11.01 -11.28
CA PRO A 85 -1.84 10.51 -11.73
C PRO A 85 -2.96 11.49 -11.34
N VAL A 86 -3.91 11.67 -12.26
CA VAL A 86 -5.06 12.54 -12.05
C VAL A 86 -6.19 11.75 -11.40
N PHE A 87 -6.69 12.23 -10.26
CA PHE A 87 -7.85 11.69 -9.56
C PHE A 87 -8.58 12.80 -8.82
N LEU A 88 -9.85 12.55 -8.48
CA LEU A 88 -10.66 13.49 -7.71
C LEU A 88 -10.08 13.65 -6.29
N ARG A 89 -9.59 14.85 -5.98
CA ARG A 89 -9.04 15.17 -4.66
C ARG A 89 -10.16 15.32 -3.63
N LYS A 90 -9.95 14.71 -2.48
CA LYS A 90 -10.83 14.78 -1.30
C LYS A 90 -9.98 15.23 -0.13
N PHE A 91 -10.33 16.37 0.45
CA PHE A 91 -9.61 16.97 1.58
C PHE A 91 -10.40 16.93 2.89
N GLU A 92 -11.66 16.50 2.84
CA GLU A 92 -12.46 16.25 4.04
C GLU A 92 -12.03 14.94 4.68
N TRP A 93 -11.72 15.00 5.98
CA TRP A 93 -11.30 13.85 6.76
C TRP A 93 -12.14 13.71 8.05
N PRO A 94 -12.80 12.56 8.29
CA PRO A 94 -12.95 11.44 7.37
C PRO A 94 -13.82 11.81 6.14
N PRO A 95 -13.69 11.10 5.01
CA PRO A 95 -14.56 11.31 3.86
C PRO A 95 -16.03 11.16 4.25
N THR A 96 -16.91 11.98 3.65
CA THR A 96 -18.35 11.87 3.89
C THR A 96 -18.83 10.46 3.52
N LEU A 97 -19.57 9.84 4.43
CA LEU A 97 -20.19 8.55 4.14
C LEU A 97 -21.26 8.72 3.05
N PRO A 98 -21.38 7.77 2.11
CA PRO A 98 -22.42 7.78 1.11
C PRO A 98 -23.81 7.80 1.76
N SER A 99 -24.68 8.66 1.24
CA SER A 99 -26.04 8.86 1.75
C SER A 99 -26.91 7.61 1.70
N HIS A 100 -26.59 6.66 0.81
CA HIS A 100 -27.28 5.38 0.68
C HIS A 100 -26.89 4.35 1.76
N GLY A 101 -26.00 4.68 2.70
CA GLY A 101 -25.68 3.84 3.86
C GLY A 101 -24.96 2.52 3.53
N ARG A 102 -24.41 2.38 2.31
CA ARG A 102 -23.68 1.17 1.92
C ARG A 102 -22.26 1.31 2.43
N LEU A 103 -21.89 0.42 3.35
CA LEU A 103 -20.59 0.42 4.02
C LEU A 103 -19.82 -0.81 3.61
N MET A 104 -18.51 -0.65 3.48
CA MET A 104 -17.63 -1.78 3.20
C MET A 104 -17.43 -2.66 4.43
N LYS A 105 -17.33 -3.95 4.18
CA LYS A 105 -16.91 -4.95 5.15
C LYS A 105 -15.58 -5.56 4.73
N ALA A 106 -14.90 -6.14 5.71
CA ALA A 106 -13.66 -6.85 5.48
C ALA A 106 -13.98 -8.28 5.05
N PHE A 107 -13.34 -8.73 3.96
CA PHE A 107 -13.43 -10.11 3.49
C PHE A 107 -12.02 -10.66 3.33
N THR A 108 -11.77 -11.79 3.97
CA THR A 108 -10.46 -12.40 4.15
C THR A 108 -10.36 -13.62 3.28
N PHE A 109 -9.21 -13.73 2.60
CA PHE A 109 -8.89 -14.81 1.70
C PHE A 109 -7.51 -15.35 2.02
N VAL A 110 -7.30 -16.62 1.67
CA VAL A 110 -6.01 -17.29 1.81
C VAL A 110 -5.60 -17.92 0.48
N MET A 111 -4.31 -17.77 0.17
CA MET A 111 -3.60 -18.46 -0.90
C MET A 111 -2.64 -19.45 -0.26
N SER A 112 -2.83 -20.75 -0.48
CA SER A 112 -1.88 -21.75 0.03
C SER A 112 -0.55 -21.66 -0.70
N THR A 113 0.52 -22.23 -0.13
CA THR A 113 1.84 -22.26 -0.75
C THR A 113 1.80 -22.88 -2.16
N GLU A 114 0.99 -23.91 -2.37
CA GLU A 114 0.80 -24.52 -3.68
C GLU A 114 0.13 -23.56 -4.66
N MET A 115 -0.84 -22.76 -4.20
CA MET A 115 -1.53 -21.77 -5.03
C MET A 115 -0.61 -20.59 -5.38
N VAL A 116 0.27 -20.17 -4.46
CA VAL A 116 1.32 -19.18 -4.73
C VAL A 116 2.24 -19.69 -5.83
N GLU A 117 2.71 -20.94 -5.73
CA GLU A 117 3.58 -21.55 -6.74
C GLU A 117 2.88 -21.72 -8.08
N GLN A 118 1.60 -22.12 -8.08
CA GLN A 118 0.81 -22.19 -9.32
C GLN A 118 0.68 -20.82 -9.98
N LEU A 119 0.41 -19.76 -9.22
CA LEU A 119 0.32 -18.40 -9.74
C LEU A 119 1.68 -17.93 -10.30
N ARG A 120 2.80 -18.30 -9.65
CA ARG A 120 4.16 -17.97 -10.11
C ARG A 120 4.53 -18.68 -11.41
N GLN A 121 4.06 -19.91 -11.58
CA GLN A 121 4.34 -20.75 -12.75
C GLN A 121 3.34 -20.55 -13.90
N ASP A 122 2.26 -19.81 -13.67
CA ASP A 122 1.28 -19.55 -14.72
C ASP A 122 1.98 -18.77 -15.85
N PRO A 123 1.87 -19.20 -17.13
CA PRO A 123 2.43 -18.48 -18.28
C PRO A 123 1.98 -17.02 -18.33
N THR A 124 0.80 -16.74 -17.77
CA THR A 124 0.24 -15.40 -17.63
C THR A 124 1.08 -14.52 -16.69
N ALA A 125 1.90 -15.09 -15.80
CA ALA A 125 2.83 -14.41 -14.90
C ALA A 125 4.27 -14.25 -15.45
N GLU A 126 4.55 -14.66 -16.69
CA GLU A 126 5.91 -14.67 -17.25
C GLU A 126 6.61 -13.30 -17.23
N GLY A 127 7.89 -13.31 -16.87
CA GLY A 127 8.78 -12.14 -16.89
C GLY A 127 8.91 -11.37 -15.57
N VAL A 128 8.09 -11.66 -14.55
CA VAL A 128 8.23 -11.05 -13.20
C VAL A 128 8.58 -12.12 -12.17
N THR A 129 9.75 -11.97 -11.55
CA THR A 129 10.26 -12.95 -10.57
C THR A 129 9.83 -12.65 -9.13
N SER A 130 9.26 -11.47 -8.87
CA SER A 130 8.88 -11.05 -7.52
C SER A 130 7.51 -11.57 -7.12
N VAL A 131 7.47 -12.44 -6.09
CA VAL A 131 6.21 -12.90 -5.47
C VAL A 131 5.38 -11.70 -4.98
N SER A 132 6.03 -10.69 -4.41
CA SER A 132 5.37 -9.48 -3.93
C SER A 132 4.59 -8.75 -5.02
N ASP A 133 5.20 -8.54 -6.20
CA ASP A 133 4.51 -7.88 -7.31
C ASP A 133 3.37 -8.73 -7.84
N THR A 134 3.58 -10.03 -8.00
CA THR A 134 2.57 -10.96 -8.52
C THR A 134 1.33 -11.01 -7.63
N ILE A 135 1.51 -11.07 -6.31
CA ILE A 135 0.38 -11.07 -5.36
C ILE A 135 -0.34 -9.72 -5.34
N GLN A 136 0.40 -8.61 -5.31
CA GLN A 136 -0.21 -7.27 -5.36
C GLN A 136 -0.99 -7.04 -6.66
N ALA A 137 -0.44 -7.49 -7.80
CA ALA A 137 -1.09 -7.44 -9.10
C ALA A 137 -2.37 -8.27 -9.15
N PHE A 138 -2.31 -9.50 -8.63
CA PHE A 138 -3.47 -10.38 -8.51
C PHE A 138 -4.58 -9.75 -7.66
N VAL A 139 -4.24 -9.21 -6.48
CA VAL A 139 -5.21 -8.55 -5.58
C VAL A 139 -5.81 -7.31 -6.24
N TRP A 140 -5.00 -6.45 -6.85
CA TRP A 140 -5.47 -5.25 -7.54
C TRP A 140 -6.43 -5.60 -8.68
N ARG A 141 -6.01 -6.48 -9.58
CA ARG A 141 -6.81 -6.93 -10.72
C ARG A 141 -8.14 -7.52 -10.26
N SER A 142 -8.11 -8.42 -9.29
CA SER A 142 -9.30 -9.10 -8.79
C SER A 142 -10.30 -8.14 -8.15
N ALA A 143 -9.82 -7.19 -7.34
CA ALA A 143 -10.67 -6.18 -6.73
C ALA A 143 -11.34 -5.28 -7.77
N ILE A 144 -10.62 -4.85 -8.81
CA ILE A 144 -11.18 -4.02 -9.88
C ILE A 144 -12.19 -4.79 -10.73
N ARG A 145 -11.89 -6.05 -11.07
CA ARG A 145 -12.81 -6.95 -11.79
C ARG A 145 -14.14 -7.13 -11.08
N ALA A 146 -14.10 -7.44 -9.78
CA ALA A 146 -15.32 -7.62 -9.01
C ALA A 146 -16.17 -6.35 -8.95
N ARG A 147 -15.55 -5.19 -8.68
CA ARG A 147 -16.23 -3.90 -8.68
C ARG A 147 -16.84 -3.55 -10.03
N HIS A 148 -16.07 -3.73 -11.11
CA HIS A 148 -16.53 -3.49 -12.47
C HIS A 148 -17.71 -4.39 -12.83
N ARG A 149 -17.65 -5.67 -12.47
CA ARG A 149 -18.74 -6.63 -12.68
C ARG A 149 -20.02 -6.21 -11.94
N VAL A 150 -19.91 -5.79 -10.68
CA VAL A 150 -21.07 -5.30 -9.91
C VAL A 150 -21.66 -4.05 -10.58
N LYS A 151 -20.84 -3.06 -10.94
CA LYS A 151 -21.34 -1.82 -11.55
C LYS A 151 -22.03 -2.06 -12.90
N THR A 152 -21.45 -2.90 -13.75
CA THR A 152 -21.97 -3.14 -15.10
C THR A 152 -23.16 -4.10 -15.11
N HIS A 153 -23.12 -5.18 -14.34
CA HIS A 153 -24.16 -6.21 -14.38
C HIS A 153 -25.26 -6.04 -13.33
N LEU A 154 -24.94 -5.52 -12.14
CA LEU A 154 -25.93 -5.37 -11.06
C LEU A 154 -26.55 -3.97 -11.06
N TRP A 155 -25.76 -2.91 -11.31
CA TRP A 155 -26.27 -1.53 -11.31
C TRP A 155 -26.51 -0.96 -12.71
N CYS A 156 -26.23 -1.73 -13.75
CA CYS A 156 -26.42 -1.33 -15.14
C CYS A 156 -25.73 0.01 -15.49
N GLU A 157 -24.62 0.33 -14.83
CA GLU A 157 -23.81 1.50 -15.17
C GLU A 157 -23.06 1.26 -16.48
N THR A 158 -22.96 2.29 -17.31
CA THR A 158 -22.14 2.22 -18.53
C THR A 158 -20.67 2.11 -18.17
N SER A 159 -19.99 1.13 -18.77
CA SER A 159 -18.54 1.03 -18.66
C SER A 159 -17.90 2.15 -19.45
N ASP A 160 -17.12 2.98 -18.77
CA ASP A 160 -16.26 3.99 -19.38
C ASP A 160 -14.91 3.32 -19.72
N GLU A 161 -14.62 3.20 -21.02
CA GLU A 161 -13.41 2.53 -21.52
C GLU A 161 -12.12 3.31 -21.17
N ASP A 162 -12.23 4.63 -21.03
CA ASP A 162 -11.11 5.52 -20.69
C ASP A 162 -10.88 5.62 -19.18
N LYS A 163 -11.74 4.97 -18.38
CA LYS A 163 -11.65 5.01 -16.92
C LYS A 163 -10.38 4.34 -16.43
N MET A 164 -9.54 5.10 -15.74
CA MET A 164 -8.32 4.61 -15.13
C MET A 164 -8.57 4.04 -13.73
N ALA A 165 -7.95 2.90 -13.43
CA ALA A 165 -7.75 2.41 -12.08
C ALA A 165 -6.34 2.80 -11.61
N ILE A 166 -6.22 3.23 -10.35
CA ILE A 166 -4.94 3.55 -9.71
C ILE A 166 -4.80 2.61 -8.53
N VAL A 167 -3.64 1.99 -8.40
CA VAL A 167 -3.25 1.30 -7.17
C VAL A 167 -2.28 2.16 -6.39
N GLU A 168 -2.57 2.43 -5.13
CA GLU A 168 -1.67 3.13 -4.22
C GLU A 168 -0.91 2.13 -3.38
N LEU A 169 0.42 2.09 -3.55
CA LEU A 169 1.32 1.17 -2.87
C LEU A 169 2.24 1.98 -1.94
N PRO A 170 2.03 1.97 -0.61
CA PRO A 170 2.96 2.58 0.33
C PRO A 170 4.28 1.81 0.33
N ILE A 171 5.38 2.53 0.16
CA ILE A 171 6.74 1.98 0.10
C ILE A 171 7.55 2.51 1.27
N ASP A 172 8.16 1.61 2.05
CA ASP A 172 9.15 1.98 3.06
C ASP A 172 10.41 2.51 2.38
N VAL A 173 10.74 3.78 2.64
CA VAL A 173 11.87 4.43 2.00
C VAL A 173 13.11 4.53 2.87
N ARG A 174 13.10 3.94 4.09
CA ARG A 174 14.31 3.83 4.92
C ARG A 174 15.52 3.29 4.15
N PRO A 175 15.42 2.21 3.34
CA PRO A 175 16.56 1.68 2.60
C PRO A 175 17.14 2.63 1.54
N TYR A 176 16.36 3.62 1.12
CA TYR A 176 16.73 4.59 0.09
C TYR A 176 17.12 5.95 0.68
N PHE A 177 16.89 6.19 1.97
CA PHE A 177 17.10 7.49 2.59
C PHE A 177 18.54 7.69 3.02
N SER A 178 19.10 6.82 3.86
CA SER A 178 20.50 6.91 4.27
C SER A 178 20.93 5.60 4.93
N LYS A 179 22.19 5.21 4.75
CA LYS A 179 22.79 4.06 5.46
C LYS A 179 23.06 4.36 6.93
N LEU A 180 23.05 5.63 7.33
CA LEU A 180 23.24 6.09 8.71
C LEU A 180 21.92 6.19 9.47
N LEU A 181 20.78 6.05 8.77
CA LEU A 181 19.49 5.99 9.42
C LEU A 181 19.36 4.63 10.12
N PRO A 182 19.05 4.58 11.43
CA PRO A 182 18.85 3.32 12.11
C PRO A 182 17.72 2.51 11.48
N GLU A 183 17.93 1.21 11.26
CA GLU A 183 16.85 0.30 10.81
C GLU A 183 15.67 0.33 11.77
N SER A 184 15.93 0.57 13.06
CA SER A 184 14.91 0.70 14.09
C SER A 184 14.30 2.10 14.20
N TYR A 185 14.46 2.98 13.21
CA TYR A 185 13.87 4.32 13.21
C TYR A 185 12.33 4.29 13.24
N MET A 186 11.75 4.94 14.25
CA MET A 186 10.31 4.91 14.58
C MET A 186 9.46 5.98 13.89
N GLY A 187 10.08 6.91 13.15
CA GLY A 187 9.34 7.91 12.38
C GLY A 187 8.71 7.33 11.11
N ASN A 188 7.79 8.09 10.50
CA ASN A 188 7.23 7.71 9.20
C ASN A 188 8.19 8.11 8.07
N LEU A 189 8.59 7.13 7.26
CA LEU A 189 9.36 7.30 6.03
C LEU A 189 8.72 6.43 4.96
N VAL A 190 7.67 6.99 4.36
CA VAL A 190 6.86 6.31 3.35
C VAL A 190 6.58 7.26 2.19
N ILE A 191 6.72 6.76 0.97
CA ILE A 191 6.18 7.40 -0.23
C ILE A 191 5.09 6.50 -0.83
N ILE A 192 4.31 7.03 -1.76
CA ILE A 192 3.30 6.26 -2.48
C ILE A 192 3.72 6.05 -3.91
N ASN A 193 3.88 4.79 -4.29
CA ASN A 193 3.92 4.43 -5.69
C ASN A 193 2.48 4.34 -6.23
N ARG A 194 2.21 4.98 -7.37
CA ARG A 194 0.86 5.04 -7.96
C ARG A 194 0.79 4.49 -9.39
N PRO A 195 1.06 3.20 -9.62
CA PRO A 195 0.78 2.59 -10.91
C PRO A 195 -0.69 2.74 -11.28
N SER A 196 -0.96 2.89 -12.58
CA SER A 196 -2.31 3.02 -13.09
C SER A 196 -2.50 2.21 -14.37
N MET A 197 -3.71 1.69 -14.57
CA MET A 197 -4.09 0.92 -15.75
C MET A 197 -5.57 1.16 -16.06
N PRO A 198 -5.97 1.24 -17.34
CA PRO A 198 -7.38 1.26 -17.73
C PRO A 198 -8.18 0.11 -17.11
N VAL A 199 -9.38 0.43 -16.59
CA VAL A 199 -10.30 -0.56 -16.00
C VAL A 199 -10.64 -1.64 -17.02
N ALA A 200 -10.89 -1.26 -18.28
CA ALA A 200 -11.16 -2.20 -19.36
C ALA A 200 -10.03 -3.21 -19.56
N MET A 201 -8.76 -2.78 -19.46
CA MET A 201 -7.61 -3.69 -19.54
C MET A 201 -7.51 -4.59 -18.29
N LEU A 202 -7.67 -4.06 -17.08
CA LEU A 202 -7.68 -4.89 -15.87
C LEU A 202 -8.80 -5.93 -15.86
N CYS A 203 -9.94 -5.63 -16.50
CA CYS A 203 -11.06 -6.56 -16.59
C CYS A 203 -11.01 -7.48 -17.83
N GLY A 204 -10.15 -7.18 -18.80
CA GLY A 204 -10.01 -7.94 -20.03
C GLY A 204 -9.50 -9.37 -19.80
N THR A 205 -10.07 -10.32 -20.53
CA THR A 205 -9.68 -11.75 -20.50
C THR A 205 -8.30 -12.00 -21.10
N GLY A 206 -7.82 -11.12 -21.98
CA GLY A 206 -6.48 -11.19 -22.57
C GLY A 206 -5.38 -10.57 -21.70
N THR A 207 -5.74 -9.82 -20.66
CA THR A 207 -4.75 -9.23 -19.74
C THR A 207 -4.40 -10.22 -18.67
N THR A 208 -3.12 -10.41 -18.40
CA THR A 208 -2.62 -11.40 -17.45
C THR A 208 -2.19 -10.80 -16.12
N VAL A 209 -2.11 -11.61 -15.07
CA VAL A 209 -1.55 -11.16 -13.78
C VAL A 209 -0.09 -10.70 -13.93
N GLY A 210 0.71 -11.38 -14.76
CA GLY A 210 2.09 -10.99 -15.05
C GLY A 210 2.21 -9.64 -15.73
N GLN A 211 1.35 -9.34 -16.71
CA GLN A 211 1.32 -8.01 -17.33
C GLN A 211 1.00 -6.92 -16.30
N VAL A 212 0.05 -7.18 -15.40
CA VAL A 212 -0.26 -6.24 -14.31
C VAL A 212 0.94 -6.12 -13.35
N ALA A 213 1.62 -7.21 -13.01
CA ALA A 213 2.82 -7.20 -12.18
C ALA A 213 3.99 -6.43 -12.84
N GLN A 214 4.14 -6.52 -14.16
CA GLN A 214 5.12 -5.74 -14.92
C GLN A 214 4.83 -4.23 -14.80
N VAL A 215 3.56 -3.82 -14.82
CA VAL A 215 3.18 -2.42 -14.57
C VAL A 215 3.61 -1.98 -13.18
N LEU A 216 3.40 -2.81 -12.15
CA LEU A 216 3.84 -2.50 -10.78
C LEU A 216 5.37 -2.39 -10.68
N ARG A 217 6.09 -3.34 -11.28
CA ARG A 217 7.55 -3.36 -11.30
C ARG A 217 8.12 -2.14 -12.03
N ALA A 218 7.57 -1.82 -13.20
CA ALA A 218 7.98 -0.68 -14.00
C ALA A 218 7.77 0.64 -13.26
N ALA A 219 6.69 0.79 -12.49
CA ALA A 219 6.51 1.97 -11.65
C ALA A 219 7.51 2.04 -10.48
N THR A 220 7.88 0.89 -9.92
CA THR A 220 8.79 0.81 -8.76
C THR A 220 10.24 1.18 -9.11
N VAL A 221 10.67 1.04 -10.38
CA VAL A 221 12.06 1.38 -10.78
C VAL A 221 12.39 2.87 -10.59
N HIS A 222 11.38 3.73 -10.48
CA HIS A 222 11.54 5.15 -10.24
C HIS A 222 11.89 5.49 -8.78
N ILE A 223 11.69 4.54 -7.86
CA ILE A 223 11.97 4.72 -6.44
C ILE A 223 13.47 4.61 -6.21
N THR A 224 14.09 5.77 -6.07
CA THR A 224 15.54 5.93 -5.93
C THR A 224 15.84 6.86 -4.75
N PRO A 225 17.09 6.86 -4.22
CA PRO A 225 17.48 7.84 -3.21
C PRO A 225 17.19 9.28 -3.63
N SER A 226 17.49 9.63 -4.90
CA SER A 226 17.18 10.96 -5.44
C SER A 226 15.69 11.29 -5.36
N LEU A 227 14.80 10.37 -5.75
CA LEU A 227 13.36 10.60 -5.64
C LEU A 227 12.95 10.85 -4.18
N VAL A 228 13.49 10.07 -3.25
CA VAL A 228 13.14 10.14 -1.83
C VAL A 228 13.59 11.47 -1.21
N HIS A 229 14.80 11.92 -1.50
CA HIS A 229 15.29 13.22 -1.03
C HIS A 229 14.59 14.40 -1.70
N ASP A 230 14.21 14.26 -2.97
CA ASP A 230 13.38 15.24 -3.67
C ASP A 230 12.00 15.36 -3.03
N ALA A 231 11.37 14.24 -2.69
CA ALA A 231 10.09 14.23 -1.98
C ALA A 231 10.23 14.88 -0.59
N PHE A 232 11.34 14.61 0.12
CA PHE A 232 11.63 15.25 1.39
C PHE A 232 11.82 16.78 1.24
N THR A 233 12.47 17.23 0.15
CA THR A 233 12.59 18.65 -0.20
C THR A 233 11.23 19.30 -0.39
N LEU A 234 10.35 18.67 -1.17
CA LEU A 234 9.01 19.20 -1.46
C LEU A 234 8.16 19.27 -0.20
N LEU A 235 8.19 18.24 0.64
CA LEU A 235 7.45 18.19 1.89
C LEU A 235 7.80 19.37 2.80
N GLN A 236 9.09 19.74 2.92
CA GLN A 236 9.50 20.91 3.72
C GLN A 236 8.88 22.23 3.26
N SER A 237 8.44 22.32 2.01
CA SER A 237 7.80 23.52 1.44
C SER A 237 6.29 23.54 1.56
N VAL A 238 5.67 22.47 2.05
CA VAL A 238 4.21 22.37 2.20
C VAL A 238 3.73 23.33 3.29
N PRO A 239 2.80 24.26 2.99
CA PRO A 239 2.29 25.21 3.98
C PRO A 239 1.23 24.59 4.91
N ASP A 240 0.48 23.60 4.42
CA ASP A 240 -0.62 22.97 5.15
C ASP A 240 -0.59 21.45 4.99
N TYR A 241 -0.13 20.77 6.03
CA TYR A 241 -0.05 19.31 6.08
C TYR A 241 -1.40 18.62 6.31
N THR A 242 -2.50 19.38 6.50
CA THR A 242 -3.84 18.81 6.63
C THR A 242 -4.47 18.48 5.28
N LYS A 243 -3.91 18.96 4.17
CA LYS A 243 -4.37 18.72 2.78
C LYS A 243 -3.97 17.35 2.23
N VAL A 244 -4.05 16.33 3.06
CA VAL A 244 -3.80 14.94 2.65
C VAL A 244 -4.92 14.47 1.74
N THR A 245 -4.58 13.89 0.59
CA THR A 245 -5.53 13.30 -0.33
C THR A 245 -4.94 12.12 -1.08
N THR A 246 -5.75 11.10 -1.34
CA THR A 246 -5.31 9.88 -2.03
C THR A 246 -6.38 9.38 -2.99
N ALA A 247 -5.97 8.65 -4.02
CA ALA A 247 -6.88 8.16 -5.06
C ALA A 247 -7.91 7.16 -4.49
N CYS A 248 -7.52 6.38 -3.48
CA CYS A 248 -8.38 5.36 -2.89
C CYS A 248 -9.38 5.88 -1.83
N MET A 249 -9.39 7.18 -1.53
CA MET A 249 -10.35 7.78 -0.59
C MET A 249 -11.80 7.68 -1.10
N GLY A 250 -12.72 7.32 -0.21
CA GLY A 250 -14.14 7.09 -0.47
C GLY A 250 -14.46 5.70 -1.01
N MET A 251 -15.73 5.48 -1.39
CA MET A 251 -16.25 4.14 -1.71
C MET A 251 -16.62 3.89 -3.19
N ASP A 252 -16.86 4.92 -4.01
CA ASP A 252 -17.45 4.71 -5.34
C ASP A 252 -16.45 4.55 -6.50
N GLY A 253 -15.15 4.68 -6.20
CA GLY A 253 -14.06 4.71 -7.18
C GLY A 253 -13.50 3.36 -7.64
N MET A 254 -12.75 3.38 -8.74
CA MET A 254 -11.98 2.24 -9.28
C MET A 254 -10.51 2.27 -8.84
N HIS A 255 -10.21 2.99 -7.76
CA HIS A 255 -8.87 3.04 -7.18
C HIS A 255 -8.82 2.14 -5.94
N ILE A 256 -7.64 1.69 -5.57
CA ILE A 256 -7.45 0.87 -4.38
C ILE A 256 -6.07 1.15 -3.78
N ALA A 257 -5.95 1.16 -2.45
CA ALA A 257 -4.66 1.02 -1.80
C ALA A 257 -4.38 -0.46 -1.50
N VAL A 258 -3.16 -0.92 -1.77
CA VAL A 258 -2.72 -2.26 -1.36
C VAL A 258 -1.53 -2.10 -0.43
N THR A 259 -1.73 -2.42 0.85
CA THR A 259 -0.64 -2.44 1.84
C THR A 259 -0.08 -3.86 1.92
N ASN A 260 1.20 -4.02 1.61
CA ASN A 260 1.85 -5.32 1.66
C ASN A 260 2.72 -5.47 2.92
N LEU A 261 2.29 -6.34 3.84
CA LEU A 261 3.01 -6.67 5.07
C LEU A 261 3.68 -8.04 5.03
N MET A 262 3.78 -8.70 3.87
CA MET A 262 4.24 -10.09 3.79
C MET A 262 5.63 -10.33 4.43
N LEU A 263 6.53 -9.33 4.40
CA LEU A 263 7.88 -9.41 4.97
C LEU A 263 7.97 -8.91 6.41
N PHE A 264 6.84 -8.55 7.03
CA PHE A 264 6.82 -8.14 8.43
C PHE A 264 7.20 -9.33 9.32
N GLN A 265 8.20 -9.13 10.17
CA GLN A 265 8.79 -10.18 11.02
C GLN A 265 7.94 -10.42 12.27
N THR A 266 6.87 -11.20 12.16
CA THR A 266 6.06 -11.64 13.32
C THR A 266 6.88 -12.50 14.28
N SER A 267 7.87 -13.23 13.77
CA SER A 267 8.79 -14.06 14.55
C SER A 267 9.63 -13.28 15.56
N ALA A 268 9.76 -11.96 15.40
CA ALA A 268 10.46 -11.11 16.34
C ALA A 268 9.59 -10.66 17.53
N ILE A 269 8.34 -11.13 17.62
CA ILE A 269 7.37 -10.76 18.66
C ILE A 269 7.09 -12.00 19.51
N SER A 270 7.53 -11.99 20.76
CA SER A 270 7.22 -13.03 21.75
C SER A 270 6.86 -12.36 23.07
N PHE A 271 5.66 -12.62 23.57
CA PHE A 271 5.16 -12.05 24.82
C PHE A 271 5.53 -12.87 26.07
N GLY A 272 6.33 -13.93 25.91
CA GLY A 272 6.67 -14.89 26.96
C GLY A 272 5.60 -15.97 27.14
N ASP A 273 5.94 -17.02 27.88
CA ASP A 273 5.18 -18.27 27.97
C ASP A 273 4.40 -18.43 29.29
N GLU A 274 4.48 -17.47 30.21
CA GLU A 274 3.78 -17.58 31.51
C GLU A 274 2.25 -17.54 31.35
N LEU A 275 1.74 -16.73 30.41
CA LEU A 275 0.30 -16.49 30.20
C LEU A 275 -0.21 -16.92 28.83
N LEU A 276 0.69 -17.23 27.89
CA LEU A 276 0.36 -17.48 26.49
C LEU A 276 1.05 -18.75 26.00
N ASP A 277 0.31 -19.55 25.25
CA ASP A 277 0.84 -20.74 24.57
C ASP A 277 1.84 -20.34 23.46
N ASP A 278 2.50 -21.34 22.86
CA ASP A 278 3.43 -21.16 21.72
C ASP A 278 4.53 -20.11 22.00
N SER A 279 5.07 -20.10 23.23
CA SER A 279 6.08 -19.15 23.68
C SER A 279 5.67 -17.67 23.53
N GLY A 280 4.36 -17.39 23.61
CA GLY A 280 3.80 -16.05 23.45
C GLY A 280 3.93 -15.49 22.05
N MET A 281 4.16 -16.34 21.03
CA MET A 281 4.27 -15.94 19.64
C MET A 281 2.89 -15.74 19.02
N PRO A 282 2.64 -14.68 18.23
CA PRO A 282 1.35 -14.47 17.59
C PRO A 282 1.14 -15.48 16.45
N SER A 283 0.09 -16.31 16.56
CA SER A 283 -0.32 -17.24 15.48
C SER A 283 -0.83 -16.54 14.21
N ALA A 284 -1.28 -15.29 14.33
CA ALA A 284 -1.61 -14.42 13.21
C ALA A 284 -1.54 -12.94 13.61
N MET A 285 -1.23 -12.06 12.66
CA MET A 285 -1.31 -10.60 12.85
C MET A 285 -2.14 -9.97 11.73
N ARG A 286 -3.26 -9.34 12.10
CA ARG A 286 -4.23 -8.76 11.17
C ARG A 286 -4.46 -7.28 11.47
N ILE A 287 -4.70 -6.50 10.41
CA ILE A 287 -5.11 -5.10 10.54
C ILE A 287 -6.63 -5.05 10.75
N GLN A 288 -7.07 -4.24 11.72
CA GLN A 288 -8.48 -3.95 11.90
C GLN A 288 -8.97 -3.03 10.78
N MET A 289 -9.85 -3.56 9.93
CA MET A 289 -10.32 -2.84 8.73
C MET A 289 -11.50 -1.91 8.98
N VAL A 290 -12.13 -1.91 10.15
CA VAL A 290 -13.40 -1.17 10.39
C VAL A 290 -13.26 0.33 10.08
N ALA A 291 -12.27 1.01 10.70
CA ALA A 291 -12.05 2.43 10.46
C ALA A 291 -11.53 2.71 9.04
N ILE A 292 -10.71 1.82 8.48
CA ILE A 292 -10.17 1.94 7.12
C ILE A 292 -11.30 1.85 6.09
N ASN A 293 -12.21 0.89 6.24
CA ASN A 293 -13.34 0.65 5.35
C ASN A 293 -14.38 1.79 5.38
N ALA A 294 -14.36 2.65 6.40
CA ALA A 294 -15.18 3.85 6.42
C ALA A 294 -14.61 4.97 5.51
N ALA A 295 -13.31 4.92 5.19
CA ALA A 295 -12.61 6.01 4.52
C ALA A 295 -11.95 5.63 3.18
N PHE A 296 -11.55 4.37 2.98
CA PHE A 296 -10.72 3.96 1.85
C PHE A 296 -11.12 2.63 1.22
N ARG A 297 -11.01 2.54 -0.10
CA ARG A 297 -10.89 1.28 -0.83
C ARG A 297 -9.50 0.68 -0.59
N MET A 298 -9.36 -0.22 0.38
CA MET A 298 -8.07 -0.81 0.73
C MET A 298 -8.08 -2.34 0.74
N ALA A 299 -6.97 -2.93 0.35
CA ALA A 299 -6.61 -4.31 0.64
C ALA A 299 -5.31 -4.35 1.45
N VAL A 300 -5.18 -5.36 2.30
CA VAL A 300 -3.99 -5.60 3.10
C VAL A 300 -3.56 -7.04 2.88
N ILE A 301 -2.33 -7.23 2.42
CA ILE A 301 -1.65 -8.52 2.41
C ILE A 301 -0.98 -8.66 3.78
N HIS A 302 -1.38 -9.65 4.56
CA HIS A 302 -0.89 -9.88 5.91
C HIS A 302 0.52 -10.50 5.90
N PRO A 303 1.23 -10.52 7.06
CA PRO A 303 2.51 -11.20 7.16
C PRO A 303 2.42 -12.66 6.71
N LEU A 304 3.52 -13.16 6.14
CA LEU A 304 3.61 -14.56 5.72
C LEU A 304 3.34 -15.47 6.92
N ARG A 305 2.48 -16.47 6.72
CA ARG A 305 2.18 -17.47 7.75
C ARG A 305 3.32 -18.49 7.82
N GLU A 306 3.45 -19.19 8.95
CA GLU A 306 4.52 -20.17 9.15
C GLU A 306 4.48 -21.31 8.12
N ASP A 307 3.28 -21.68 7.66
CA ASP A 307 3.06 -22.69 6.61
C ASP A 307 3.38 -22.17 5.18
N GLY A 308 3.81 -20.92 5.05
CA GLY A 308 4.10 -20.25 3.78
C GLY A 308 2.86 -19.73 3.05
N SER A 309 1.66 -19.90 3.61
CA SER A 309 0.44 -19.37 3.02
C SER A 309 0.35 -17.85 3.19
N ILE A 310 -0.34 -17.21 2.24
CA ILE A 310 -0.55 -15.77 2.21
C ILE A 310 -2.01 -15.49 2.51
N GLU A 311 -2.24 -14.79 3.62
CA GLU A 311 -3.56 -14.27 3.96
C GLU A 311 -3.66 -12.81 3.51
N PHE A 312 -4.80 -12.41 2.95
CA PHE A 312 -5.07 -11.02 2.63
C PHE A 312 -6.54 -10.68 2.85
N VAL A 313 -6.80 -9.42 3.18
CA VAL A 313 -8.14 -8.88 3.41
C VAL A 313 -8.42 -7.77 2.40
N ILE A 314 -9.65 -7.73 1.90
CA ILE A 314 -10.11 -6.68 0.98
C ILE A 314 -11.36 -6.01 1.58
N GLY A 315 -11.35 -4.68 1.62
CA GLY A 315 -12.55 -3.87 1.90
C GLY A 315 -13.48 -3.87 0.68
N MET A 316 -14.66 -4.49 0.83
CA MET A 316 -15.63 -4.64 -0.24
C MET A 316 -17.03 -4.18 0.17
N LEU A 317 -17.80 -3.66 -0.77
CA LEU A 317 -19.24 -3.42 -0.59
C LEU A 317 -20.01 -4.75 -0.56
N PRO A 318 -21.21 -4.81 0.04
CA PRO A 318 -21.90 -6.07 0.29
C PRO A 318 -22.13 -6.99 -0.92
N GLU A 319 -22.20 -6.41 -2.13
CA GLU A 319 -22.50 -7.13 -3.37
C GLU A 319 -21.24 -7.61 -4.13
N GLU A 320 -20.07 -7.09 -3.78
CA GLU A 320 -18.79 -7.40 -4.42
C GLU A 320 -18.20 -8.79 -4.08
N PRO A 321 -18.36 -9.35 -2.85
CA PRO A 321 -17.87 -10.67 -2.52
C PRO A 321 -18.40 -11.77 -3.45
N ASP A 322 -19.69 -11.73 -3.79
CA ASP A 322 -20.30 -12.71 -4.70
C ASP A 322 -19.66 -12.62 -6.09
N ALA A 323 -19.33 -11.41 -6.55
CA ALA A 323 -18.65 -11.21 -7.82
C ALA A 323 -17.21 -11.76 -7.81
N VAL A 324 -16.48 -11.62 -6.69
CA VAL A 324 -15.14 -12.21 -6.49
C VAL A 324 -15.22 -13.74 -6.45
N LEU A 325 -16.16 -14.30 -5.69
CA LEU A 325 -16.34 -15.74 -5.54
C LEU A 325 -16.85 -16.42 -6.82
N ALA A 326 -17.50 -15.66 -7.71
CA ALA A 326 -17.89 -16.12 -9.04
C ALA A 326 -16.81 -15.89 -10.11
N ASP A 327 -15.63 -15.37 -9.76
CA ASP A 327 -14.50 -15.21 -10.68
C ASP A 327 -13.62 -16.47 -10.68
N GLY A 328 -13.58 -17.16 -11.83
CA GLY A 328 -12.80 -18.39 -12.01
C GLY A 328 -11.28 -18.17 -11.96
N GLU A 329 -10.77 -16.98 -12.31
CA GLU A 329 -9.36 -16.64 -12.15
C GLU A 329 -9.03 -16.49 -10.67
N PHE A 330 -9.91 -15.83 -9.90
CA PHE A 330 -9.71 -15.62 -8.47
C PHE A 330 -9.79 -16.91 -7.66
N THR A 331 -10.86 -17.68 -7.85
CA THR A 331 -11.12 -18.91 -7.06
C THR A 331 -10.17 -20.06 -7.39
N ARG A 332 -9.44 -19.98 -8.51
CA ARG A 332 -8.33 -20.89 -8.82
C ARG A 332 -7.17 -20.75 -7.83
N TYR A 333 -6.90 -19.53 -7.36
CA TYR A 333 -5.73 -19.22 -6.54
C TYR A 333 -6.05 -18.91 -5.08
N CYS A 334 -7.31 -18.63 -4.74
CA CYS A 334 -7.66 -18.18 -3.40
C CYS A 334 -8.92 -18.84 -2.86
N ARG A 335 -8.97 -19.00 -1.54
CA ARG A 335 -10.15 -19.45 -0.79
C ARG A 335 -10.61 -18.36 0.17
N PHE A 336 -11.92 -18.20 0.29
CA PHE A 336 -12.51 -17.32 1.30
C PHE A 336 -12.49 -17.97 2.68
N ILE A 337 -12.17 -17.19 3.73
CA ILE A 337 -12.05 -17.71 5.10
C ILE A 337 -12.74 -16.84 6.17
N GLY A 338 -13.27 -15.66 5.84
CA GLY A 338 -14.00 -14.84 6.82
C GLY A 338 -14.25 -13.40 6.43
#